data_AF-A0A7Y2XSK5-F1
#
_entry.id   AF-A0A7Y2XSK5-F1
#
_cell.length_a   1.000
_cell.length_b   1.000
_cell.length_c   1.000
_cell.angle_alpha   90.00
_cell.angle_beta   90.00
_cell.angle_gamma   90.00
#
_symmetry.space_group_name_H-M   'P 1'
#
loop_
_entity.id
_entity.type
_entity.pdbx_description
1 polymer ?
#
loop_
_entity_poly.entity_id
_entity_poly.type
_entity_poly.pdbx_seq_one_letter_code
_entity_poly.pdbx_strand_id
1 'polypeptide(L)' 'MNRGKRRILFLDRDGTLIIEPEDFQIDSLEKLELVEGVIPALLRL' A
#
# COMPACT_ATOMS: atom_id res chain seq x y z
N MET A 1 21.08 24.71 -4.53
CA MET A 1 20.44 23.44 -4.13
C MET A 1 19.00 23.44 -4.62
N ASN A 2 18.73 22.83 -5.78
CA ASN A 2 17.35 22.57 -6.19
C ASN A 2 16.81 21.46 -5.29
N ARG A 3 16.30 21.81 -4.11
CA ARG A 3 15.38 20.94 -3.38
C ARG A 3 14.06 20.99 -4.14
N GLY A 4 14.00 20.30 -5.28
CA GLY A 4 12.73 20.04 -5.96
C GLY A 4 11.74 19.57 -4.91
N LYS A 5 10.52 20.13 -4.92
CA LYS A 5 9.49 19.81 -3.92
C LYS A 5 9.43 18.29 -3.75
N ARG A 6 9.67 17.80 -2.52
CA ARG A 6 9.59 16.38 -2.22
C ARG A 6 8.18 15.92 -2.61
N ARG A 7 8.09 14.99 -3.55
CA ARG A 7 6.83 14.35 -3.90
C ARG A 7 6.50 13.36 -2.79
N ILE A 8 5.29 13.45 -2.26
CA ILE A 8 4.79 12.60 -1.19
C ILE A 8 3.50 11.98 -1.71
N LEU A 9 3.38 10.66 -1.58
CA LEU A 9 2.18 9.91 -1.89
C LEU A 9 1.54 9.50 -0.57
N PHE A 10 0.27 9.88 -0.39
CA PHE A 10 -0.56 9.39 0.70
C PHE A 10 -1.38 8.24 0.13
N LEU A 11 -1.18 7.06 0.67
CA LEU A 11 -1.81 5.83 0.20
C LEU A 11 -2.68 5.29 1.32
N ASP A 12 -3.83 4.77 0.94
CA ASP A 12 -4.63 3.93 1.81
C ASP A 12 -3.97 2.56 1.98
N ARG A 13 -4.34 1.81 3.01
CA ARG A 13 -3.80 0.47 3.30
C ARG A 13 -4.71 -0.61 2.71
N ASP A 14 -5.96 -0.67 3.15
CA ASP A 14 -6.88 -1.76 2.83
C ASP A 14 -7.49 -1.49 1.46
N GLY A 15 -7.55 -2.51 0.59
CA GLY A 15 -8.00 -2.36 -0.79
C GLY A 15 -7.01 -1.61 -1.71
N THR A 16 -5.89 -1.10 -1.18
CA THR A 16 -4.85 -0.38 -1.95
C THR A 16 -3.49 -1.06 -1.87
N LEU A 17 -2.96 -1.26 -0.65
CA LEU A 17 -1.69 -1.93 -0.43
C LEU A 17 -1.87 -3.42 -0.16
N ILE A 18 -2.92 -3.75 0.58
CA ILE A 18 -3.32 -5.11 0.94
C ILE A 18 -4.76 -5.35 0.54
N ILE A 19 -5.13 -6.61 0.34
CA ILE A 19 -6.53 -6.98 0.08
C ILE A 19 -7.37 -6.64 1.30
N GLU A 20 -8.50 -5.98 1.07
CA GLU A 20 -9.46 -5.66 2.13
C GLU A 20 -10.28 -6.92 2.47
N PRO A 21 -10.29 -7.38 3.73
CA PRO A 21 -11.06 -8.55 4.14
C PRO A 21 -12.54 -8.17 4.28
N GLU A 22 -13.45 -9.14 4.16
CA GLU A 22 -14.90 -8.90 4.24
C GLU A 22 -15.36 -8.32 5.58
N ASP A 23 -14.63 -8.60 6.66
CA ASP A 23 -14.89 -8.06 8.00
C ASP A 23 -14.17 -6.73 8.27
N PHE A 24 -13.41 -6.22 7.30
CA PHE A 24 -12.61 -4.99 7.39
C PHE A 24 -11.58 -5.01 8.54
N GLN A 25 -11.19 -6.19 9.03
CA GLN A 25 -10.23 -6.35 10.13
C GLN A 25 -9.04 -7.23 9.73
N ILE A 26 -7.86 -6.62 9.65
CA ILE A 26 -6.57 -7.32 9.56
C ILE A 26 -6.04 -7.54 10.99
N ASP A 27 -6.58 -8.56 11.65
CA ASP A 27 -6.29 -8.92 13.04
C ASP A 27 -5.42 -10.19 13.17
N SER A 28 -5.12 -10.86 12.06
CA SER A 28 -4.24 -12.02 12.00
C SER A 28 -3.34 -11.97 10.76
N LEU A 29 -2.22 -12.68 10.81
CA LEU A 29 -1.30 -12.78 9.67
C LEU A 29 -1.88 -13.61 8.51
N GLU A 30 -2.83 -14.50 8.79
CA GLU A 30 -3.48 -15.33 7.77
C GLU A 30 -4.37 -14.50 6.83
N LYS A 31 -4.89 -13.37 7.31
CA LYS A 31 -5.67 -12.42 6.51
C LYS A 31 -4.80 -11.47 5.67
N LEU A 32 -3.48 -11.46 5.87
CA LEU A 32 -2.58 -10.52 5.20
C LEU A 32 -2.24 -11.03 3.79
N GLU A 33 -2.81 -10.36 2.79
CA GLU A 33 -2.49 -10.57 1.38
C GLU A 33 -2.18 -9.24 0.70
N LEU A 34 -1.09 -9.19 -0.08
CA LEU A 34 -0.72 -7.99 -0.83
C LEU A 34 -1.56 -7.87 -2.09
N VAL A 35 -1.94 -6.65 -2.48
CA VAL A 35 -2.51 -6.40 -3.82
C VAL A 35 -1.48 -6.80 -4.88
N GLU A 36 -1.94 -7.46 -5.95
CA GLU A 36 -1.09 -7.91 -7.04
C GLU A 36 -0.25 -6.75 -7.60
N GLY A 37 1.08 -6.93 -7.60
CA GLY A 37 1.99 -5.94 -8.15
C GLY A 37 2.22 -4.69 -7.30
N VAL A 38 1.70 -4.61 -6.07
CA VAL A 38 1.89 -3.43 -5.20
C VAL A 38 3.37 -3.10 -4.97
N ILE A 39 4.20 -4.11 -4.71
CA ILE A 39 5.65 -3.93 -4.46
C ILE A 39 6.35 -3.35 -5.70
N PRO A 40 6.31 -3.98 -6.89
CA PRO A 40 6.98 -3.43 -8.06
C PRO A 40 6.40 -2.09 -8.52
N ALA A 41 5.13 -1.78 -8.21
CA ALA A 41 4.56 -0.47 -8.47
C ALA A 41 5.21 0.61 -7.57
N LEU A 42 5.30 0.38 -6.26
CA LEU A 42 5.90 1.34 -5.32
C LEU A 42 7.39 1.57 -5.55
N LEU A 43 8.13 0.56 -6.00
CA LEU A 43 9.57 0.69 -6.31
C LEU A 43 9.86 1.60 -7.52
N ARG A 44 8.87 1.92 -8.35
CA ARG A 44 9.04 2.75 -9.56
C ARG A 44 8.78 4.25 -9.33
N LEU A 45 8.34 4.65 -8.14
CA LEU A 45 7.82 5.99 -7.82
C LEU A 45 8.88 6.97 -7.33
#